data_AF-A0A6G2W330-F1
#
_entry.id   AF-A0A6G2W330-F1
#
_cell.length_a   1.000
_cell.length_b   1.000
_cell.length_c   1.000
_cell.angle_alpha   90.00
_cell.angle_beta   90.00
_cell.angle_gamma   90.00
#
_symmetry.space_group_name_H-M   'P 1'
#
loop_
_entity.id
_entity.type
_entity.pdbx_description
1 polymer ?
#
loop_
_entity_poly.entity_id
_entity_poly.type
_entity_poly.pdbx_seq_one_letter_code
_entity_poly.pdbx_strand_id
1 'polypeptide(L)'
;VWIIQTSWVKLGTEGAAEMLRSGANDLGGTLMEETISRMAGSSYGSYKSVRDLVAVAEAAGRPAKPRTTLYGDVPEERQRAAEASDGHLPDLLPVLD
;
A
#
# COMPACT_ATOMS: atom_id res chain seq x y z
N VAL A 1 -5.99 0.37 20.61
CA VAL A 1 -5.39 1.52 19.91
C VAL A 1 -6.30 1.87 18.76
N TRP A 2 -6.73 3.13 18.65
CA TRP A 2 -7.54 3.57 17.50
C TRP A 2 -6.67 3.65 16.26
N ILE A 3 -7.23 3.24 15.11
CA ILE A 3 -6.52 3.26 13.83
C ILE A 3 -7.14 4.32 12.93
N ILE A 4 -6.31 5.17 12.36
CA ILE A 4 -6.68 6.22 11.41
C ILE A 4 -5.89 5.99 10.13
N GLN A 5 -6.61 5.68 9.06
CA GLN A 5 -6.03 5.31 7.78
C GLN A 5 -5.86 6.54 6.86
N THR A 6 -4.70 6.67 6.23
CA THR A 6 -4.39 7.67 5.20
C THR A 6 -4.27 7.05 3.81
N SER A 7 -4.84 7.70 2.81
CA SER A 7 -5.03 7.16 1.46
C SER A 7 -4.11 7.86 0.46
N TRP A 8 -3.01 7.20 0.10
CA TRP A 8 -2.06 7.72 -0.88
C TRP A 8 -2.66 7.90 -2.29
N VAL A 9 -3.65 7.07 -2.66
CA VAL A 9 -4.35 7.23 -3.95
C VAL A 9 -5.13 8.54 -4.06
N LYS A 10 -5.57 9.10 -2.94
CA LYS A 10 -6.32 10.37 -2.92
C LYS A 10 -5.39 11.58 -2.72
N LEU A 11 -4.34 11.39 -1.92
CA LEU A 11 -3.51 12.47 -1.41
C LEU A 11 -2.13 12.56 -2.08
N GLY A 12 -1.78 11.61 -2.93
CA GLY A 12 -0.39 11.40 -3.34
C GLY A 12 0.48 10.87 -2.21
N THR A 13 1.75 10.62 -2.51
CA THR A 13 2.75 10.12 -1.55
C THR A 13 3.09 11.15 -0.49
N GLU A 14 3.23 12.42 -0.88
CA GLU A 14 3.60 13.52 0.00
C GLU A 14 2.47 13.83 0.99
N GLY A 15 1.23 13.88 0.48
CA GLY A 15 0.05 14.08 1.32
C GLY A 15 -0.19 12.92 2.27
N ALA A 16 0.04 11.68 1.84
CA ALA A 16 -0.02 10.52 2.74
C ALA A 16 1.04 10.61 3.85
N ALA A 17 2.28 10.98 3.52
CA ALA A 17 3.35 11.18 4.50
C ALA A 17 3.00 12.31 5.49
N GLU A 18 2.36 13.38 5.03
CA GLU A 18 1.90 14.47 5.91
C GLU A 18 0.83 14.01 6.90
N MET A 19 -0.12 13.19 6.44
CA MET A 19 -1.12 12.61 7.34
C MET A 19 -0.48 11.70 8.39
N LEU A 20 0.55 10.92 8.04
CA LEU A 20 1.31 10.08 9.00
C LEU A 20 2.08 10.94 10.02
N ARG A 21 2.62 12.10 9.60
CA ARG A 21 3.19 13.08 10.53
C ARG A 21 2.12 13.68 11.45
N SER A 22 0.92 13.87 10.93
CA SER A 22 -0.23 14.48 11.62
C SER A 22 -1.03 13.53 12.53
N GLY A 23 -0.65 12.24 12.62
CA GLY A 23 -1.22 11.29 13.58
C GLY A 23 -2.01 10.13 12.97
N ALA A 24 -2.14 10.05 11.64
CA ALA A 24 -2.53 8.80 11.00
C ALA A 24 -1.47 7.73 11.28
N ASN A 25 -1.90 6.48 11.45
CA ASN A 25 -1.04 5.36 11.82
C ASN A 25 -1.25 4.12 10.94
N ASP A 26 -2.03 4.27 9.86
CA ASP A 26 -2.29 3.21 8.90
C ASP A 26 -2.23 3.76 7.48
N LEU A 27 -1.41 3.15 6.63
CA LEU A 27 -1.22 3.55 5.24
C LEU A 27 -1.99 2.58 4.35
N GLY A 28 -2.77 3.11 3.40
CA GLY A 28 -3.46 2.28 2.41
C GLY A 28 -2.49 1.34 1.67
N GLY A 29 -2.96 0.15 1.32
CA GLY A 29 -2.14 -0.91 0.71
C GLY A 29 -1.71 -0.65 -0.74
N THR A 30 -1.07 -1.67 -1.32
CA THR A 30 -0.59 -1.67 -2.71
C THR A 30 -1.75 -1.73 -3.70
N LEU A 31 -1.56 -1.14 -4.88
CA LEU A 31 -2.50 -1.21 -6.00
C LEU A 31 -1.74 -1.50 -7.29
N MET A 32 -2.31 -2.34 -8.14
CA MET A 32 -1.73 -2.77 -9.42
C MET A 32 -2.12 -1.86 -10.57
N GLU A 33 -3.41 -1.57 -10.72
CA GLU A 33 -3.96 -0.60 -11.66
C GLU A 33 -5.28 -0.10 -11.08
N GLU A 34 -5.46 1.21 -10.99
CA GLU A 34 -6.70 1.81 -10.50
C GLU A 34 -7.37 2.62 -11.62
N THR A 35 -8.07 1.89 -12.49
CA THR A 35 -8.68 2.46 -13.70
C THR A 35 -9.86 3.39 -13.35
N ILE A 36 -10.58 3.17 -12.24
CA ILE A 36 -11.71 4.01 -11.82
C ILE A 36 -11.21 5.39 -11.36
N SER A 37 -10.19 5.46 -10.51
CA SER A 37 -9.65 6.76 -10.04
C SER A 37 -9.01 7.55 -11.18
N ARG A 38 -8.33 6.88 -12.12
CA ARG A 38 -7.82 7.49 -13.35
C ARG A 38 -8.96 8.05 -14.22
N MET A 39 -10.03 7.28 -14.43
CA MET A 39 -11.20 7.73 -15.21
C MET A 39 -11.96 8.87 -14.52
N ALA A 40 -11.90 8.97 -13.18
CA ALA A 40 -12.46 10.08 -12.41
C ALA A 40 -11.58 11.36 -12.40
N GLY A 41 -10.46 11.37 -13.13
CA GLY A 41 -9.58 12.54 -13.27
C GLY A 41 -8.52 12.68 -12.18
N SER A 42 -8.28 11.65 -11.37
CA SER A 42 -7.17 11.66 -10.41
C SER A 42 -5.82 11.65 -11.14
N SER A 43 -4.89 12.49 -10.68
CA SER A 43 -3.46 12.44 -11.10
C SER A 43 -2.65 11.39 -10.32
N TYR A 44 -3.24 10.82 -9.27
CA TYR A 44 -2.62 9.85 -8.37
C TYR A 44 -3.34 8.48 -8.46
N GLY A 45 -2.59 7.39 -8.30
CA GLY A 45 -3.17 6.03 -8.29
C GLY A 45 -3.01 5.28 -9.61
N SER A 46 -1.77 5.02 -10.02
CA SER A 46 -1.49 4.05 -11.09
C SER A 46 -0.95 2.74 -10.52
N TYR A 47 0.04 2.84 -9.63
CA TYR A 47 0.70 1.68 -9.04
C TYR A 47 1.54 2.11 -7.82
N LYS A 48 1.56 1.28 -6.77
CA LYS A 48 2.55 1.36 -5.68
C LYS A 48 2.92 -0.03 -5.19
N SER A 49 4.22 -0.30 -5.17
CA SER A 49 4.85 -1.48 -4.59
C SER A 49 4.86 -1.40 -3.05
N VAL A 50 5.08 -2.52 -2.37
CA VAL A 50 5.36 -2.58 -0.93
C VAL A 50 6.53 -1.67 -0.60
N ARG A 51 7.62 -1.74 -1.38
CA ARG A 51 8.78 -0.85 -1.22
C ARG A 51 8.42 0.63 -1.31
N ASP A 52 7.54 1.03 -2.22
CA ASP A 52 7.08 2.42 -2.31
C ASP A 52 6.33 2.85 -1.05
N LEU A 53 5.48 1.98 -0.49
CA LEU A 53 4.73 2.28 0.74
C LEU A 53 5.66 2.39 1.95
N VAL A 54 6.69 1.54 2.02
CA VAL A 54 7.74 1.66 3.04
C VAL A 54 8.45 3.01 2.91
N ALA A 55 8.81 3.43 1.70
CA ALA A 55 9.44 4.73 1.46
C ALA A 55 8.55 5.92 1.88
N VAL A 56 7.23 5.83 1.71
CA VAL A 56 6.28 6.85 2.21
C VAL A 56 6.32 6.94 3.74
N ALA A 57 6.33 5.80 4.44
CA ALA A 57 6.42 5.78 5.89
C ALA A 57 7.77 6.30 6.40
N GLU A 58 8.88 5.91 5.74
CA GLU A 58 10.23 6.40 6.03
C GLU A 58 10.34 7.91 5.83
N ALA A 59 9.79 8.46 4.75
CA ALA A 59 9.72 9.90 4.50
C ALA A 59 8.89 10.65 5.56
N ALA A 60 7.98 9.97 6.24
CA ALA A 60 7.24 10.49 7.38
C ALA A 60 7.99 10.29 8.72
N GLY A 61 9.16 9.67 8.73
CA GLY A 61 9.91 9.32 9.94
C GLY A 61 9.24 8.24 10.78
N ARG A 62 8.45 7.36 10.17
CA ARG A 62 7.67 6.32 10.83
C ARG A 62 8.14 4.92 10.39
N PRO A 63 8.20 3.93 11.30
CA PRO A 63 8.45 2.55 10.90
C PRO A 63 7.24 2.00 10.12
N ALA A 64 7.51 1.24 9.06
CA ALA A 64 6.50 0.50 8.33
C ALA A 64 6.34 -0.91 8.91
N LYS A 65 5.11 -1.39 9.02
CA LYS A 65 4.81 -2.78 9.43
C LYS A 65 3.57 -3.30 8.71
N PRO A 66 3.65 -4.47 8.04
CA PRO A 66 2.47 -5.11 7.46
C PRO A 66 1.55 -5.61 8.58
N ARG A 67 0.23 -5.59 8.33
CA ARG A 67 -0.79 -5.93 9.32
C ARG A 67 -1.86 -6.85 8.76
N THR A 68 -2.48 -7.64 9.65
CA THR A 68 -3.72 -8.34 9.34
C THR A 68 -4.92 -7.40 9.42
N THR A 69 -6.11 -7.89 9.05
CA THR A 69 -7.39 -7.15 9.19
C THR A 69 -7.69 -6.78 10.64
N LEU A 70 -7.21 -7.58 11.60
CA LEU A 70 -7.35 -7.32 13.04
C LEU A 70 -6.18 -6.52 13.62
N TYR A 71 -5.35 -5.92 12.77
CA TYR A 71 -4.17 -5.12 13.16
C TYR A 71 -3.10 -5.91 13.94
N GLY A 72 -3.07 -7.23 13.75
CA GLY A 72 -2.05 -8.12 14.32
C GLY A 72 -0.90 -8.40 13.35
N ASP A 73 0.04 -9.25 13.80
CA ASP A 73 1.19 -9.69 13.02
C ASP A 73 0.78 -10.50 11.79
N VAL A 74 1.44 -10.24 10.67
CA VAL A 74 1.26 -11.01 9.43
C VAL A 74 2.16 -12.24 9.48
N PRO A 75 1.64 -13.46 9.19
CA PRO A 75 2.47 -14.66 9.14
C PRO A 75 3.65 -14.52 8.17
N GLU A 76 4.82 -15.09 8.52
CA GLU A 76 6.05 -15.00 7.72
C GLU A 76 5.86 -15.49 6.28
N GLU A 77 5.09 -16.56 6.07
CA GLU A 77 4.69 -17.05 4.76
C GLU A 77 4.08 -15.95 3.89
N ARG A 78 3.18 -15.14 4.46
CA ARG A 78 2.50 -14.05 3.76
C ARG A 78 3.40 -12.86 3.51
N GLN A 79 4.35 -12.58 4.42
CA GLN A 79 5.36 -11.55 4.19
C GLN A 79 6.27 -11.93 3.01
N ARG A 80 6.76 -13.18 2.98
CA ARG A 80 7.56 -13.70 1.86
C ARG A 80 6.82 -13.66 0.53
N ALA A 81 5.54 -14.03 0.51
CA ALA A 81 4.73 -13.96 -0.69
C ALA A 81 4.57 -12.52 -1.22
N ALA A 82 4.38 -11.55 -0.30
CA ALA A 82 4.30 -10.14 -0.66
C ALA A 82 5.63 -9.62 -1.23
N GLU A 83 6.76 -9.96 -0.60
CA GLU A 83 8.10 -9.60 -1.08
C GLU A 83 8.40 -10.21 -2.46
N ALA A 84 8.06 -11.48 -2.67
CA ALA A 84 8.26 -12.16 -3.95
C ALA A 84 7.43 -11.55 -5.10
N SER A 85 6.29 -10.94 -4.77
CA SER A 85 5.38 -10.30 -5.74
C SER A 85 5.61 -8.79 -5.84
N ASP A 86 6.55 -8.22 -5.08
CA ASP A 86 6.71 -6.78 -4.99
C ASP A 86 7.26 -6.23 -6.31
N GLY A 87 6.52 -5.35 -6.99
CA GLY A 87 6.90 -4.90 -8.33
C GLY A 87 6.48 -5.80 -9.49
N HIS A 88 5.95 -7.01 -9.22
CA HIS A 88 5.84 -8.07 -10.22
C HIS A 88 4.46 -8.75 -10.22
N LEU A 89 3.98 -9.09 -11.41
CA LEU A 89 2.82 -9.96 -11.55
C LEU A 89 3.24 -11.42 -11.38
N PRO A 90 2.42 -12.27 -10.73
CA PRO A 90 2.66 -13.71 -10.74
C PRO A 90 2.47 -14.26 -12.16
N ASP A 91 3.15 -15.37 -12.45
CA ASP A 91 2.86 -16.16 -13.64
C ASP A 91 1.39 -16.59 -13.60
N LEU A 92 0.63 -16.21 -14.63
CA LEU A 92 -0.77 -16.55 -14.74
C LEU A 92 -0.90 -18.05 -14.95
N LEU A 93 -1.75 -18.69 -14.14
CA LEU A 93 -2.14 -20.08 -14.39
C LEU A 93 -2.88 -20.15 -15.74
N PRO A 94 -2.67 -21.22 -16.53
CA PRO A 94 -3.42 -21.41 -17.75
C PRO A 94 -4.92 -21.45 -17.44
N VAL A 95 -5.69 -20.68 -18.20
CA VAL A 95 -7.16 -20.81 -18.17
C VAL A 95 -7.49 -22.15 -18.81
N LEU A 96 -8.17 -23.02 -18.07
CA LEU A 96 -8.71 -24.25 -18.65
C LEU A 96 -9.92 -23.87 -19.50
N ASP A 97 -9.95 -24.34 -20.75
CA ASP A 97 -11.08 -24.20 -21.66
C ASP A 97 -12.35 -24.91 -21.13
#